data_AF-A0A2E1KLI3-F1
#
_entry.id   AF-A0A2E1KLI3-F1
#
_cell.length_a   1.000
_cell.length_b   1.000
_cell.length_c   1.000
_cell.angle_alpha   90.00
_cell.angle_beta   90.00
_cell.angle_gamma   90.00
#
_symmetry.space_group_name_H-M   'P 1'
#
loop_
_entity.id
_entity.type
_entity.pdbx_description
1 polymer ?
#
loop_
_entity_poly.entity_id
_entity_poly.type
_entity_poly.pdbx_seq_one_letter_code
_entity_poly.pdbx_strand_id
1 'polypeptide(L)'
;MCGPDPSTDRTPEESAQGDRRRLLRQTLVIGWLALWTGLGMRAWWRDDSRFGWGMLGRNIEYLIVYHWIDDRGHRIQYFPGDELRDKAEQLRPRRPRTADAPRTDITRYGVGTLRAWIGDYQRFLYANRRPPHVTHVEATLYYAVNRPLSWPEPITVWDQRLQRPLVLNPPDTADGTCQTVRLSYPPQD
;
A
#
# COMPACT_ATOMS: atom_id res chain seq x y z
N MET A 1 -28.02 -69.97 -26.79
CA MET A 1 -26.99 -69.51 -25.86
C MET A 1 -27.20 -68.01 -25.66
N CYS A 2 -27.84 -67.62 -24.57
CA CYS A 2 -27.98 -66.21 -24.18
C CYS A 2 -26.96 -65.96 -23.07
N GLY A 3 -25.94 -65.14 -23.35
CA GLY A 3 -24.99 -64.69 -22.33
C GLY A 3 -25.63 -63.61 -21.46
N PRO A 4 -25.36 -63.58 -20.14
CA PRO A 4 -25.88 -62.55 -19.27
C PRO A 4 -25.30 -61.18 -19.64
N ASP A 5 -26.19 -60.21 -19.71
CA ASP A 5 -25.91 -58.79 -19.98
C ASP A 5 -25.07 -58.22 -18.81
N PRO A 6 -23.92 -57.58 -19.04
CA PRO A 6 -23.13 -56.94 -18.00
C PRO A 6 -23.73 -55.57 -17.69
N SER A 7 -25.00 -55.50 -17.32
CA SER A 7 -25.61 -54.28 -16.76
C SER A 7 -25.23 -54.13 -15.29
N THR A 8 -23.93 -54.00 -15.06
CA THR A 8 -23.26 -53.18 -14.05
C THR A 8 -24.14 -52.81 -12.85
N ASP A 9 -24.26 -53.74 -11.92
CA ASP A 9 -24.90 -53.60 -10.61
C ASP A 9 -24.04 -52.67 -9.74
N ARG A 10 -24.16 -51.36 -9.96
CA ARG A 10 -23.62 -50.37 -9.00
C ARG A 10 -24.57 -50.34 -7.83
N THR A 11 -24.09 -50.81 -6.68
CA THR A 11 -24.83 -50.75 -5.43
C THR A 11 -25.19 -49.28 -5.10
N PRO A 12 -26.38 -49.01 -4.53
CA PRO A 12 -26.83 -47.66 -4.20
C PRO A 12 -25.90 -46.92 -3.21
N GLU A 13 -25.03 -47.64 -2.49
CA GLU A 13 -23.99 -47.05 -1.65
C GLU A 13 -22.83 -46.45 -2.47
N GLU A 14 -22.40 -47.09 -3.56
CA GLU A 14 -21.36 -46.56 -4.46
C GLU A 14 -21.83 -45.31 -5.21
N SER A 15 -23.12 -45.25 -5.59
CA SER A 15 -23.69 -44.06 -6.25
C SER A 15 -23.79 -42.86 -5.30
N ALA A 16 -24.26 -43.08 -4.06
CA ALA A 16 -24.36 -42.05 -3.03
C ALA A 16 -22.98 -41.50 -2.61
N GLN A 17 -21.95 -42.35 -2.56
CA GLN A 17 -20.58 -41.95 -2.23
C GLN A 17 -19.91 -41.15 -3.36
N GLY A 18 -20.25 -41.45 -4.63
CA GLY A 18 -19.86 -40.67 -5.81
C GLY A 18 -20.47 -39.27 -5.82
N ASP A 19 -21.77 -39.15 -5.53
CA ASP A 19 -22.47 -37.87 -5.51
C ASP A 19 -22.01 -36.97 -4.35
N ARG A 20 -21.75 -37.53 -3.16
CA ARG A 20 -21.15 -36.78 -2.04
C ARG A 20 -19.78 -36.21 -2.37
N ARG A 21 -18.90 -36.99 -3.01
CA ARG A 21 -17.58 -36.53 -3.45
C ARG A 21 -17.68 -35.44 -4.51
N ARG A 22 -18.66 -35.54 -5.41
CA ARG A 22 -18.93 -34.54 -6.45
C ARG A 22 -19.42 -33.22 -5.84
N LEU A 23 -20.38 -33.29 -4.93
CA LEU A 23 -20.88 -32.14 -4.16
C LEU A 23 -19.76 -31.46 -3.39
N LEU A 24 -18.96 -32.22 -2.63
CA LEU A 24 -17.82 -31.69 -1.88
C LEU A 24 -16.84 -30.95 -2.80
N ARG A 25 -16.44 -31.56 -3.91
CA ARG A 25 -15.56 -30.93 -4.91
C ARG A 25 -16.18 -29.66 -5.47
N GLN A 26 -17.47 -29.65 -5.80
CA GLN A 26 -18.16 -28.47 -6.30
C GLN A 26 -18.19 -27.33 -5.26
N THR A 27 -18.55 -27.62 -4.00
CA THR A 27 -18.49 -26.61 -2.93
C THR A 27 -17.09 -26.06 -2.72
N LEU A 28 -16.07 -26.91 -2.83
CA LEU A 28 -14.67 -26.50 -2.65
C LEU A 28 -14.22 -25.57 -3.80
N VAL A 29 -14.58 -25.91 -5.04
CA VAL A 29 -14.31 -25.06 -6.22
C VAL A 29 -15.06 -23.74 -6.14
N ILE A 30 -16.35 -23.76 -5.78
CA ILE A 30 -17.17 -22.54 -5.64
C ILE A 30 -16.63 -21.67 -4.51
N GLY A 31 -16.33 -22.25 -3.34
CA GLY A 31 -15.75 -21.53 -2.20
C GLY A 31 -14.39 -20.92 -2.53
N TRP A 32 -13.56 -21.64 -3.27
CA TRP A 32 -12.30 -21.13 -3.78
C TRP A 32 -12.53 -19.95 -4.74
N LEU A 33 -13.37 -20.09 -5.77
CA LEU A 33 -13.69 -18.99 -6.69
C LEU A 33 -14.24 -17.75 -5.95
N ALA A 34 -15.16 -17.94 -5.02
CA ALA A 34 -15.74 -16.85 -4.22
C ALA A 34 -14.68 -16.12 -3.38
N LEU A 35 -13.75 -16.85 -2.76
CA LEU A 35 -12.62 -16.26 -2.02
C LEU A 35 -11.75 -15.39 -2.93
N TRP A 36 -11.42 -15.90 -4.12
CA TRP A 36 -10.59 -15.19 -5.10
C TRP A 36 -11.26 -13.94 -5.64
N THR A 37 -12.55 -14.03 -6.01
CA THR A 37 -13.33 -12.87 -6.43
C THR A 37 -13.44 -11.84 -5.30
N GLY A 38 -13.69 -12.29 -4.07
CA GLY A 38 -13.75 -11.41 -2.89
C GLY A 38 -12.43 -10.68 -2.61
N LEU A 39 -11.29 -11.39 -2.70
CA LEU A 39 -9.96 -10.78 -2.57
C LEU A 39 -9.69 -9.76 -3.68
N GLY A 40 -10.05 -10.08 -4.93
CA GLY A 40 -9.92 -9.17 -6.07
C GLY A 40 -10.77 -7.90 -5.92
N MET A 41 -12.05 -8.04 -5.55
CA MET A 41 -12.96 -6.91 -5.30
C MET A 41 -12.48 -6.04 -4.15
N ARG A 42 -11.99 -6.64 -3.05
CA ARG A 42 -11.42 -5.90 -1.92
C ARG A 42 -10.17 -5.13 -2.31
N ALA A 43 -9.28 -5.75 -3.09
CA ALA A 43 -8.07 -5.11 -3.59
C ALA A 43 -8.39 -3.90 -4.47
N TRP A 44 -9.38 -4.04 -5.36
CA TRP A 44 -9.86 -2.96 -6.21
C TRP A 44 -10.50 -1.83 -5.41
N TRP A 45 -11.42 -2.14 -4.48
CA TRP A 45 -12.12 -1.12 -3.69
C TRP A 45 -11.17 -0.35 -2.76
N ARG A 46 -10.19 -1.01 -2.16
CA ARG A 46 -9.23 -0.36 -1.25
C ARG A 46 -8.01 0.24 -1.96
N ASP A 47 -7.90 0.08 -3.27
CA ASP A 47 -6.68 0.43 -4.03
C ASP A 47 -5.41 -0.18 -3.39
N ASP A 48 -5.54 -1.43 -2.91
CA ASP A 48 -4.52 -2.19 -2.18
C ASP A 48 -4.22 -3.49 -2.95
N SER A 49 -3.21 -3.44 -3.81
CA SER A 49 -2.87 -4.54 -4.71
C SER A 49 -2.14 -5.68 -4.01
N ARG A 50 -1.83 -5.58 -2.70
CA ARG A 50 -1.26 -6.70 -1.93
C ARG A 50 -2.19 -7.92 -1.93
N PHE A 51 -3.50 -7.68 -1.98
CA PHE A 51 -4.54 -8.71 -1.99
C PHE A 51 -5.04 -9.06 -3.40
N GLY A 52 -4.61 -8.29 -4.41
CA GLY A 52 -5.10 -8.36 -5.80
C GLY A 52 -4.16 -9.07 -6.77
N TRP A 53 -3.32 -10.00 -6.29
CA TRP A 53 -2.46 -10.85 -7.12
C TRP A 53 -1.40 -10.12 -7.96
N GLY A 54 -1.12 -8.84 -7.68
CA GLY A 54 -0.19 -8.04 -8.50
C GLY A 54 -0.63 -7.82 -9.96
N MET A 55 -1.78 -8.37 -10.39
CA MET A 55 -2.27 -8.31 -11.78
C MET A 55 -2.79 -6.91 -12.18
N LEU A 56 -3.05 -6.05 -11.20
CA LEU A 56 -3.38 -4.63 -11.40
C LEU A 56 -2.24 -3.73 -10.91
N GLY A 57 -1.00 -4.22 -11.00
CA GLY A 57 0.20 -3.52 -10.56
C GLY A 57 0.34 -2.16 -11.25
N ARG A 58 -0.10 -1.12 -10.56
CA ARG A 58 0.16 0.27 -10.94
C ARG A 58 1.55 0.63 -10.43
N ASN A 59 2.39 1.21 -11.28
CA ASN A 59 3.64 1.82 -10.83
C ASN A 59 3.27 3.15 -10.20
N ILE A 60 3.40 3.25 -8.88
CA ILE A 60 3.12 4.49 -8.17
C ILE A 60 4.46 5.09 -7.79
N GLU A 61 4.79 6.21 -8.39
CA GLU A 61 5.89 7.04 -7.95
C GLU A 61 5.37 7.98 -6.86
N TYR A 62 6.08 8.07 -5.73
CA TYR A 62 5.59 8.81 -4.57
C TYR A 62 6.69 9.51 -3.78
N LEU A 63 6.30 10.57 -3.07
CA LEU A 63 7.09 11.33 -2.11
C LEU A 63 6.22 11.59 -0.88
N ILE A 64 6.76 11.38 0.32
CA ILE A 64 6.05 11.59 1.57
C ILE A 64 6.78 12.64 2.39
N VAL A 65 6.03 13.60 2.92
CA VAL A 65 6.53 14.67 3.77
C VAL A 65 5.78 14.66 5.08
N TYR A 66 6.50 14.56 6.20
CA TYR A 66 5.91 14.55 7.54
C TYR A 66 6.04 15.93 8.20
N HIS A 67 5.00 16.34 8.90
CA HIS A 67 4.98 17.56 9.70
C HIS A 67 4.42 17.24 11.08
N TRP A 68 5.09 17.75 12.11
CA TRP A 68 4.47 17.92 13.41
C TRP A 68 3.64 19.18 13.40
N ILE A 69 2.47 19.12 14.01
CA ILE A 69 1.56 20.26 14.15
C ILE A 69 1.45 20.59 15.62
N ASP A 70 1.79 21.81 16.01
CA ASP A 70 1.67 22.25 17.40
C ASP A 70 0.24 22.66 17.79
N ASP A 71 0.05 23.11 19.02
CA ASP A 71 -1.21 23.62 19.56
C ASP A 71 -1.67 24.93 18.93
N ARG A 72 -0.78 25.63 18.21
CA ARG A 72 -1.03 26.88 17.49
C ARG A 72 -1.22 26.66 15.99
N GLY A 73 -1.16 25.41 15.53
CA GLY A 73 -1.27 25.04 14.11
C GLY A 73 0.01 25.26 13.30
N HIS A 74 1.14 25.53 13.94
CA HIS A 74 2.42 25.67 13.26
C HIS A 74 2.91 24.31 12.77
N ARG A 75 3.33 24.28 11.50
CA ARG A 75 3.89 23.10 10.85
C ARG A 75 5.40 23.05 11.02
N ILE A 76 5.87 22.12 11.83
CA ILE A 76 7.28 21.84 12.00
C ILE A 76 7.61 20.60 11.18
N GLN A 77 8.40 20.76 10.13
CA GLN A 77 8.73 19.65 9.28
C GLN A 77 9.55 18.58 10.02
N TYR A 78 9.08 17.34 9.96
CA TYR A 78 9.78 16.19 10.52
C TYR A 78 10.49 15.43 9.42
N PHE A 79 11.75 15.10 9.69
CA PHE A 79 12.60 14.40 8.76
C PHE A 79 12.92 13.01 9.30
N PRO A 80 12.35 11.95 8.69
CA PRO A 80 12.60 10.60 9.15
C PRO A 80 14.08 10.23 9.00
N GLY A 81 14.75 9.90 10.12
CA GLY A 81 16.16 9.51 10.15
C GLY A 81 16.39 8.01 10.00
N ASP A 82 17.41 7.50 10.70
CA ASP A 82 17.77 6.06 10.84
C ASP A 82 16.80 5.23 11.66
N GLU A 83 15.81 5.89 12.26
CA GLU A 83 14.88 5.32 13.22
C GLU A 83 13.84 4.38 12.60
N LEU A 84 13.62 4.44 11.27
CA LEU A 84 12.75 3.50 10.57
C LEU A 84 13.43 2.13 10.46
N ARG A 85 12.87 1.13 11.13
CA ARG A 85 13.22 -0.29 11.00
C ARG A 85 12.05 -1.08 10.43
N ASP A 86 12.33 -2.26 9.88
CA ASP A 86 11.35 -3.24 9.40
C ASP A 86 10.40 -2.68 8.31
N LYS A 87 9.08 -2.86 8.44
CA LYS A 87 8.10 -2.47 7.41
C LYS A 87 8.06 -0.95 7.16
N ALA A 88 8.56 -0.15 8.09
CA ALA A 88 8.67 1.30 7.91
C ALA A 88 9.83 1.69 6.98
N GLU A 89 10.77 0.78 6.70
CA GLU A 89 11.77 0.97 5.66
C GLU A 89 11.14 1.05 4.26
N GLN A 90 9.99 0.39 4.06
CA GLN A 90 9.20 0.46 2.81
C GLN A 90 8.46 1.78 2.62
N LEU A 91 8.43 2.63 3.67
CA LEU A 91 7.89 3.99 3.65
C LEU A 91 8.97 5.05 3.54
N ARG A 92 10.26 4.66 3.59
CA ARG A 92 11.34 5.59 3.32
C ARG A 92 11.24 5.97 1.85
N PRO A 93 11.16 7.27 1.50
CA PRO A 93 11.73 7.69 0.23
C PRO A 93 13.15 7.12 0.21
N ARG A 94 13.46 6.21 -0.72
CA ARG A 94 14.75 5.52 -0.71
C ARG A 94 15.84 6.57 -0.64
N ARG A 95 16.57 6.54 0.47
CA ARG A 95 17.68 7.45 0.74
C ARG A 95 18.56 7.46 -0.50
N PRO A 96 18.64 8.58 -1.22
CA PRO A 96 19.43 8.58 -2.41
C PRO A 96 20.88 8.39 -1.99
N ARG A 97 21.49 7.35 -2.58
CA ARG A 97 22.86 6.96 -2.30
C ARG A 97 23.88 7.97 -2.84
N THR A 98 23.43 9.04 -3.49
CA THR A 98 24.21 10.13 -4.09
C THR A 98 23.33 11.40 -4.15
N ALA A 99 23.93 12.58 -4.36
CA ALA A 99 23.18 13.83 -4.52
C ALA A 99 22.19 13.76 -5.71
N ASP A 100 22.56 12.98 -6.75
CA ASP A 100 21.81 12.84 -8.00
C ASP A 100 20.79 11.69 -8.00
N ALA A 101 20.68 10.93 -6.91
CA ALA A 101 19.73 9.82 -6.88
C ALA A 101 18.29 10.35 -6.67
N PRO A 102 17.30 9.70 -7.31
CA PRO A 102 15.90 10.13 -7.22
C PRO A 102 15.41 10.11 -5.77
N ARG A 103 14.68 11.16 -5.40
CA ARG A 103 14.15 11.39 -4.04
C ARG A 103 12.73 10.87 -3.88
N THR A 104 12.11 10.51 -4.99
CA THR A 104 10.85 9.77 -5.11
C THR A 104 11.13 8.27 -5.02
N ASP A 105 10.13 7.50 -4.60
CA ASP A 105 10.20 6.04 -4.59
C ASP A 105 9.08 5.43 -5.44
N ILE A 106 9.25 4.18 -5.85
CA ILE A 106 8.30 3.48 -6.73
C ILE A 106 7.77 2.25 -6.01
N THR A 107 6.44 2.15 -5.92
CA THR A 107 5.76 0.99 -5.37
C THR A 107 4.75 0.41 -6.36
N ARG A 108 4.51 -0.90 -6.24
CA ARG A 108 3.44 -1.60 -6.99
C ARG A 108 2.23 -1.94 -6.14
N TYR A 109 2.27 -1.62 -4.84
CA TYR A 109 1.31 -2.10 -3.84
C TYR A 109 0.01 -1.28 -3.74
N GLY A 110 -0.14 -0.24 -4.55
CA GLY A 110 -1.34 0.59 -4.57
C GLY A 110 -1.31 1.73 -3.53
N VAL A 111 -2.16 2.73 -3.74
CA VAL A 111 -2.25 3.93 -2.87
C VAL A 111 -2.82 3.56 -1.50
N GLY A 112 -3.75 2.60 -1.42
CA GLY A 112 -4.33 2.14 -0.16
C GLY A 112 -3.28 1.54 0.77
N THR A 113 -2.32 0.80 0.21
CA THR A 113 -1.17 0.28 0.97
C THR A 113 -0.31 1.41 1.52
N LEU A 114 0.03 2.40 0.69
CA LEU A 114 0.80 3.57 1.13
C LEU A 114 0.10 4.29 2.29
N ARG A 115 -1.22 4.53 2.18
CA ARG A 115 -2.01 5.15 3.26
C ARG A 115 -1.97 4.34 4.55
N ALA A 116 -2.14 3.02 4.46
CA ALA A 116 -2.09 2.14 5.62
C ALA A 116 -0.71 2.19 6.31
N TRP A 117 0.35 2.07 5.51
CA TRP A 117 1.72 2.15 6.01
C TRP A 117 2.02 3.53 6.64
N ILE A 118 1.65 4.63 5.99
CA ILE A 118 1.80 5.99 6.55
C ILE A 118 1.09 6.09 7.88
N GLY A 119 -0.16 5.61 7.97
CA GLY A 119 -0.93 5.61 9.21
C GLY A 119 -0.25 4.83 10.33
N ASP A 120 0.31 3.65 10.05
CA ASP A 120 1.05 2.86 11.04
C ASP A 120 2.32 3.58 11.51
N TYR A 121 3.04 4.24 10.61
CA TYR A 121 4.23 5.00 10.98
C TYR A 121 3.89 6.29 11.75
N GLN A 122 2.82 6.99 11.39
CA GLN A 122 2.32 8.14 12.14
C GLN A 122 1.95 7.77 13.58
N ARG A 123 1.30 6.61 13.79
CA ARG A 123 1.04 6.06 15.13
C ARG A 123 2.33 5.84 15.91
N PHE A 124 3.32 5.20 15.28
CA PHE A 124 4.62 4.98 15.90
C PHE A 124 5.30 6.30 16.27
N LEU A 125 5.34 7.27 15.37
CA LEU A 125 5.91 8.59 15.60
C LEU A 125 5.23 9.27 16.77
N TYR A 126 3.90 9.33 16.76
CA TYR A 126 3.13 9.99 17.78
C TYR A 126 3.30 9.35 19.17
N ALA A 127 3.41 8.02 19.23
CA ALA A 127 3.61 7.31 20.49
C ALA A 127 5.04 7.44 21.05
N ASN A 128 6.07 7.45 20.19
CA ASN A 128 7.46 7.29 20.63
C ASN A 128 8.34 8.53 20.45
N ARG A 129 7.95 9.45 19.56
CA ARG A 129 8.80 10.56 19.09
C ARG A 129 8.11 11.92 19.11
N ARG A 130 6.88 11.99 19.62
CA ARG A 130 6.09 13.22 19.72
C ARG A 130 6.79 14.25 20.62
N PRO A 131 7.07 15.46 20.09
CA PRO A 131 7.51 16.59 20.92
C PRO A 131 6.39 17.05 21.88
N PRO A 132 6.71 17.61 23.07
CA PRO A 132 5.71 17.92 24.10
C PRO A 132 4.57 18.86 23.68
N HIS A 133 4.84 19.80 22.77
CA HIS A 133 3.90 20.84 22.31
C HIS A 133 3.09 20.44 21.07
N VAL A 134 3.34 19.25 20.52
CA VAL A 134 2.72 18.80 19.27
C VAL A 134 1.36 18.18 19.56
N THR A 135 0.33 18.54 18.81
CA THR A 135 -1.04 17.99 18.96
C THR A 135 -1.27 16.80 18.05
N HIS A 136 -0.68 16.79 16.85
CA HIS A 136 -0.80 15.70 15.89
C HIS A 136 0.36 15.69 14.88
N VAL A 137 0.48 14.60 14.14
CA VAL A 137 1.37 14.48 12.98
C VAL A 137 0.55 14.49 11.70
N GLU A 138 0.99 15.27 10.72
CA GLU A 138 0.46 15.29 9.36
C GLU A 138 1.48 14.64 8.42
N ALA A 139 0.99 13.86 7.47
CA ALA A 139 1.79 13.31 6.38
C ALA A 139 1.15 13.71 5.06
N THR A 140 1.90 14.41 4.23
CA THR A 140 1.52 14.76 2.87
C THR A 140 2.13 13.73 1.93
N LEU A 141 1.29 12.93 1.30
CA LEU A 141 1.65 11.98 0.26
C LEU A 141 1.43 12.63 -1.10
N TYR A 142 2.51 12.90 -1.83
CA TYR A 142 2.50 13.25 -3.24
C TYR A 142 2.72 11.98 -4.05
N TYR A 143 1.89 11.71 -5.05
CA TYR A 143 2.07 10.52 -5.88
C TYR A 143 1.52 10.67 -7.29
N ALA A 144 2.05 9.83 -8.19
CA ALA A 144 1.61 9.69 -9.57
C ALA A 144 1.43 8.21 -9.90
N VAL A 145 0.42 7.88 -10.69
CA VAL A 145 0.07 6.51 -11.05
C VAL A 145 0.40 6.29 -12.52
N ASN A 146 1.31 5.36 -12.80
CA ASN A 146 1.80 5.01 -14.14
C ASN A 146 2.35 6.21 -14.93
N ARG A 147 2.76 7.26 -14.22
CA ARG A 147 3.33 8.50 -14.77
C ARG A 147 4.43 9.01 -13.85
N PRO A 148 5.36 9.83 -14.38
CA PRO A 148 6.31 10.54 -13.54
C PRO A 148 5.60 11.46 -12.54
N LEU A 149 6.12 11.50 -11.31
CA LEU A 149 5.64 12.40 -10.28
C LEU A 149 6.19 13.81 -10.51
N SER A 150 5.30 14.81 -10.62
CA SER A 150 5.66 16.24 -10.62
C SER A 150 4.82 17.03 -9.63
N TRP A 151 5.46 17.52 -8.58
CA TRP A 151 4.80 18.27 -7.49
C TRP A 151 4.83 19.78 -7.74
N PRO A 152 3.83 20.54 -7.25
CA PRO A 152 3.61 21.92 -7.68
C PRO A 152 4.57 22.95 -7.05
N GLU A 153 5.06 22.70 -5.83
CA GLU A 153 5.80 23.69 -5.05
C GLU A 153 7.11 23.10 -4.50
N PRO A 154 8.17 23.90 -4.32
CA PRO A 154 9.41 23.41 -3.71
C PRO A 154 9.18 22.78 -2.34
N ILE A 155 9.70 21.57 -2.15
CA ILE A 155 9.55 20.82 -0.90
C ILE A 155 10.90 20.80 -0.20
N THR A 156 10.95 21.28 1.03
CA THR A 156 12.15 21.11 1.86
C THR A 156 12.23 19.66 2.32
N VAL A 157 13.39 19.02 2.26
CA VAL A 157 13.66 17.69 2.82
C VAL A 157 14.98 17.74 3.57
N TRP A 158 15.20 16.88 4.55
CA TRP A 158 16.51 16.81 5.20
C TRP A 158 17.39 15.82 4.48
N ASP A 159 18.57 16.28 4.09
CA ASP A 159 19.61 15.40 3.63
C ASP A 159 20.54 15.06 4.80
N GLN A 160 20.44 13.81 5.30
CA GLN A 160 21.30 13.34 6.39
C GLN A 160 22.80 13.42 6.06
N ARG A 161 23.21 13.31 4.79
CA ARG A 161 24.63 13.37 4.41
C ARG A 161 25.15 14.79 4.42
N LEU A 162 24.33 15.73 3.95
CA LEU A 162 24.69 17.14 3.95
C LEU A 162 24.42 17.82 5.32
N GLN A 163 23.78 17.10 6.25
CA GLN A 163 23.33 17.58 7.56
C GLN A 163 22.63 18.93 7.48
N ARG A 164 21.86 19.15 6.41
CA ARG A 164 21.18 20.41 6.15
C ARG A 164 19.84 20.19 5.42
N PRO A 165 18.90 21.14 5.54
CA PRO A 165 17.72 21.16 4.69
C PRO A 165 18.15 21.32 3.23
N LEU A 166 17.53 20.53 2.37
CA LEU A 166 17.66 20.56 0.92
C LEU A 166 16.29 20.92 0.34
N VAL A 167 16.24 21.86 -0.59
CA VAL A 167 15.01 22.20 -1.29
C VAL A 167 14.92 21.35 -2.55
N LEU A 168 13.87 20.53 -2.65
CA LEU A 168 13.50 19.79 -3.84
C LEU A 168 12.61 20.67 -4.71
N ASN A 169 13.17 21.18 -5.79
CA ASN A 169 12.39 21.89 -6.78
C ASN A 169 11.44 20.92 -7.51
N PRO A 170 10.24 21.38 -7.90
CA PRO A 170 9.36 20.66 -8.82
C PRO A 170 10.15 20.06 -9.98
N PRO A 171 10.00 18.76 -10.30
CA PRO A 171 10.65 18.19 -11.45
C PRO A 171 9.93 18.69 -12.71
N ASP A 172 10.70 19.24 -13.63
CA ASP A 172 10.21 19.69 -14.95
C ASP A 172 9.94 18.46 -15.82
N THR A 173 8.76 17.88 -15.63
CA THR A 173 8.32 16.69 -16.35
C THR A 173 7.11 17.09 -17.16
N ALA A 174 7.27 17.19 -18.49
CA ALA A 174 6.23 17.66 -19.41
C ALA A 174 4.90 16.87 -19.29
N ASP A 175 4.96 15.59 -18.90
CA ASP A 175 3.81 14.71 -18.66
C ASP A 175 3.59 14.36 -17.17
N GLY A 176 4.27 15.10 -16.28
CA GLY A 176 4.23 14.89 -14.85
C GLY A 176 2.84 15.13 -14.28
N THR A 177 2.46 14.31 -13.30
CA THR A 177 1.21 14.51 -12.56
C THR A 177 1.47 14.44 -11.08
N CYS A 178 0.61 15.05 -10.28
CA CYS A 178 0.64 14.87 -8.85
C CYS A 178 -0.76 14.83 -8.29
N GLN A 179 -1.03 13.74 -7.58
CA GLN A 179 -2.12 13.64 -6.63
C GLN A 179 -1.53 13.85 -5.24
N THR A 180 -2.23 14.63 -4.43
CA THR A 180 -1.82 14.95 -3.06
C THR A 180 -2.87 14.43 -2.09
N VAL A 181 -2.43 13.70 -1.06
CA VAL A 181 -3.28 13.22 0.03
C VAL A 181 -2.65 13.63 1.34
N ARG A 182 -3.45 14.24 2.21
CA ARG A 182 -3.06 14.54 3.59
C ARG A 182 -3.65 13.50 4.53
N LEU A 183 -2.81 12.98 5.41
CA LEU A 183 -3.16 12.02 6.45
C LEU A 183 -2.75 12.62 7.78
N SER A 184 -3.62 12.57 8.78
CA SER A 184 -3.33 13.07 10.13
C SER A 184 -3.47 11.97 11.18
N TYR A 185 -2.64 12.04 12.22
CA TYR A 185 -2.76 11.19 13.39
C TYR A 185 -2.49 11.96 14.69
N PRO A 186 -3.37 11.90 15.70
CA PRO A 186 -4.70 11.27 15.64
C PRO A 186 -5.59 11.92 14.55
N PRO A 187 -6.60 11.20 14.03
CA PRO A 187 -7.52 11.77 13.05
C PRO A 187 -8.09 13.08 13.58
N GLN A 188 -8.07 14.11 12.74
CA GLN A 188 -8.72 15.39 13.04
C GLN A 188 -10.10 15.37 12.39
N ASP A 189 -11.13 15.76 13.14
CA ASP A 189 -12.51 15.88 12.66
C ASP A 189 -12.70 17.08 11.70
#